data_AF-A0AA37I4P6-F1
#
_entry.id   AF-A0AA37I4P6-F1
#
_cell.length_a   1.000
_cell.length_b   1.000
_cell.length_c   1.000
_cell.angle_alpha   90.00
_cell.angle_beta   90.00
_cell.angle_gamma   90.00
#
_symmetry.space_group_name_H-M   'P 1'
#
loop_
_entity.id
_entity.type
_entity.pdbx_description
1 polymer ?
#
loop_
_entity_poly.entity_id
_entity_poly.type
_entity_poly.pdbx_seq_one_letter_code
_entity_poly.pdbx_strand_id
1 'polypeptide(L)'
;MKERVLSLDLIKIFAMIGVVSLHTTLGLESYDNIFSRYLYSLGGWAIPLFFTTSGFLQIGRTIDFKYILKKTLRIFRIIVFVAIIYWLKDGGDAVSLVKDYIFLSLFQKGPVGHFWFFGAIIICYAATPFFNNIMKKPWGTELCLIILFLLMSFAFVANVKDNFESNVIQTFRLWNWLFYYCLGGYIRQNSEQIKAFFKTDYKWKTISRPILFILLGGGHFIRYSFRI
;
A
#
# COMPACT_ATOMS: atom_id res chain seq x y z
N MET A 1 -1.73 -22.36 -18.18
CA MET A 1 -2.57 -21.20 -17.80
C MET A 1 -2.57 -21.11 -16.28
N LYS A 2 -2.11 -20.01 -15.68
CA LYS A 2 -2.09 -19.92 -14.21
C LYS A 2 -3.49 -19.56 -13.72
N GLU A 3 -4.10 -20.40 -12.90
CA GLU A 3 -5.46 -20.18 -12.42
C GLU A 3 -5.60 -18.82 -11.73
N ARG A 4 -6.67 -18.11 -12.09
CA ARG A 4 -7.01 -16.83 -11.50
C ARG A 4 -7.55 -17.07 -10.10
N VAL A 5 -6.88 -16.51 -9.10
CA VAL A 5 -7.29 -16.65 -7.71
C VAL A 5 -8.31 -15.55 -7.38
N LEU A 6 -9.60 -15.87 -7.50
CA LEU A 6 -10.72 -14.92 -7.32
C LEU A 6 -10.68 -14.22 -5.95
N SER A 7 -10.24 -14.90 -4.90
CA SER A 7 -10.12 -14.33 -3.56
C SER A 7 -9.15 -13.15 -3.49
N LEU A 8 -8.08 -13.14 -4.28
CA LEU A 8 -7.15 -12.01 -4.34
C LEU A 8 -7.75 -10.80 -5.04
N ASP A 9 -8.62 -11.02 -6.02
CA ASP A 9 -9.33 -9.95 -6.70
C ASP A 9 -10.34 -9.29 -5.76
N LEU A 10 -11.05 -10.09 -4.95
CA LEU A 10 -11.95 -9.58 -3.91
C LEU A 10 -11.19 -8.72 -2.89
N ILE A 11 -10.04 -9.18 -2.38
CA ILE A 11 -9.24 -8.40 -1.41
C ILE A 11 -8.82 -7.06 -2.02
N LYS A 12 -8.45 -7.04 -3.31
CA LYS A 12 -8.11 -5.78 -4.00
C LYS A 12 -9.31 -4.86 -4.15
N ILE A 13 -10.51 -5.38 -4.43
CA ILE A 13 -11.73 -4.57 -4.48
C ILE A 13 -11.99 -3.93 -3.12
N PHE A 14 -11.92 -4.70 -2.02
CA PHE A 14 -12.05 -4.14 -0.67
C PHE A 14 -10.98 -3.10 -0.35
N ALA A 15 -9.73 -3.34 -0.75
CA ALA A 15 -8.67 -2.34 -0.61
C ALA A 15 -8.98 -1.06 -1.41
N MET A 16 -9.46 -1.16 -2.65
CA MET A 16 -9.84 0.03 -3.42
C MET A 16 -10.99 0.80 -2.78
N ILE A 17 -12.02 0.11 -2.27
CA ILE A 17 -13.13 0.75 -1.54
C ILE A 17 -12.62 1.47 -0.29
N GLY A 18 -11.74 0.84 0.49
CA GLY A 18 -11.17 1.44 1.68
C GLY A 18 -10.31 2.69 1.38
N VAL A 19 -9.56 2.69 0.27
CA VAL A 19 -8.82 3.88 -0.19
C VAL A 19 -9.77 5.03 -0.55
N VAL A 20 -10.85 4.73 -1.28
CA VAL A 20 -11.86 5.75 -1.61
C VAL A 20 -12.49 6.30 -0.34
N SER A 21 -12.89 5.43 0.61
CA SER A 21 -13.44 5.84 1.90
C SER A 21 -12.52 6.82 2.62
N LEU A 22 -11.23 6.50 2.71
CA LEU A 22 -10.22 7.36 3.36
C LEU A 22 -10.11 8.74 2.71
N HIS A 23 -10.12 8.80 1.37
CA HIS A 23 -10.02 10.07 0.66
C HIS A 23 -11.31 10.89 0.62
N THR A 24 -12.47 10.25 0.78
CA THR A 24 -13.76 10.95 0.92
C THR A 24 -13.95 11.56 2.31
N THR A 25 -13.32 11.02 3.36
CA THR A 25 -13.47 11.52 4.73
C THR A 25 -12.44 12.58 5.11
N LEU A 26 -11.31 12.68 4.39
CA LEU A 26 -10.18 13.58 4.67
C LEU A 26 -10.52 15.08 4.75
N GLY A 27 -11.71 15.52 4.32
CA GLY A 27 -12.21 16.90 4.49
C GLY A 27 -13.39 17.03 5.46
N LEU A 28 -13.96 15.91 5.92
CA LEU A 28 -15.10 15.86 6.84
C LEU A 28 -14.65 15.65 8.30
N GLU A 29 -13.39 15.27 8.51
CA GLU A 29 -12.77 15.11 9.83
C GLU A 29 -12.60 16.44 10.58
N SER A 30 -12.49 17.55 9.85
CA SER A 30 -12.39 18.91 10.38
C SER A 30 -13.67 19.38 11.10
N TYR A 31 -14.80 18.70 10.90
CA TYR A 31 -16.12 19.06 11.44
C TYR A 31 -16.52 18.26 12.70
N ASP A 32 -15.56 17.63 13.38
CA ASP A 32 -15.75 16.85 14.61
C ASP A 32 -16.81 15.72 14.48
N ASN A 33 -16.98 15.21 13.26
CA ASN A 33 -17.93 14.14 12.99
C ASN A 33 -17.29 12.77 13.32
N ILE A 34 -17.77 12.16 14.40
CA ILE A 34 -17.29 10.86 14.88
C ILE A 34 -17.43 9.75 13.82
N PHE A 35 -18.47 9.78 12.99
CA PHE A 35 -18.68 8.81 11.92
C PHE A 35 -17.59 8.91 10.85
N SER A 36 -17.21 10.13 10.46
CA SER A 36 -16.11 10.37 9.51
C SER A 36 -14.78 9.83 10.04
N ARG A 37 -14.50 10.01 11.34
CA ARG A 37 -13.29 9.49 11.98
C ARG A 37 -13.25 7.97 12.05
N TYR A 38 -14.40 7.32 12.30
CA TYR A 38 -14.50 5.86 12.22
C TYR A 38 -14.28 5.36 10.78
N LEU A 39 -14.92 5.97 9.79
CA LEU A 39 -14.75 5.60 8.38
C LEU A 39 -13.31 5.79 7.89
N TYR A 40 -12.65 6.89 8.26
CA TYR A 40 -11.24 7.12 7.98
C TYR A 40 -10.36 6.02 8.57
N SER A 41 -10.58 5.70 9.85
CA SER A 41 -9.83 4.67 10.58
C SER A 41 -10.01 3.28 9.96
N LEU A 42 -11.22 2.97 9.47
CA LEU A 42 -11.50 1.74 8.73
C LEU A 42 -10.79 1.71 7.37
N GLY A 43 -10.64 2.86 6.71
CA GLY A 43 -9.90 3.00 5.46
C GLY A 43 -8.39 2.80 5.58
N GLY A 44 -7.81 3.00 6.78
CA GLY A 44 -6.35 2.89 7.00
C GLY A 44 -5.74 1.53 6.65
N TRP A 45 -6.54 0.46 6.73
CA TRP A 45 -6.17 -0.92 6.39
C TRP A 45 -5.97 -1.17 4.90
N ALA A 46 -6.58 -0.33 4.08
CA ALA A 46 -6.68 -0.53 2.65
C ALA A 46 -5.32 -0.48 1.96
N ILE A 47 -4.47 0.45 2.41
CA ILE A 47 -3.14 0.68 1.84
C ILE A 47 -2.22 -0.52 2.10
N PRO A 48 -2.00 -0.98 3.36
CA PRO A 48 -1.28 -2.23 3.64
C PRO A 48 -1.75 -3.41 2.79
N LEU A 49 -3.06 -3.65 2.73
CA LEU A 49 -3.64 -4.77 1.97
C LEU A 49 -3.35 -4.67 0.46
N PHE A 50 -3.39 -3.46 -0.11
CA PHE A 50 -3.05 -3.25 -1.51
C PHE A 50 -1.59 -3.61 -1.82
N PHE A 51 -0.65 -3.18 -0.98
CA PHE A 51 0.77 -3.49 -1.17
C PHE A 51 1.06 -4.98 -0.92
N THR A 52 0.47 -5.58 0.12
CA THR A 52 0.62 -7.02 0.41
C THR A 52 0.06 -7.90 -0.70
N THR A 53 -1.13 -7.64 -1.20
CA THR A 53 -1.67 -8.43 -2.33
C THR A 53 -0.85 -8.25 -3.60
N SER A 54 -0.31 -7.04 -3.83
CA SER A 54 0.58 -6.78 -4.96
C SER A 54 1.90 -7.54 -4.85
N GLY A 55 2.50 -7.58 -3.66
CA GLY A 55 3.72 -8.33 -3.37
C GLY A 55 3.53 -9.83 -3.48
N PHE A 56 2.44 -10.36 -2.92
CA PHE A 56 2.03 -11.76 -3.07
C PHE A 56 1.99 -12.19 -4.54
N LEU A 57 1.38 -11.36 -5.38
CA LEU A 57 1.26 -11.67 -6.79
C LEU A 57 2.59 -11.60 -7.53
N GLN A 58 3.52 -10.73 -7.11
CA GLN A 58 4.67 -10.36 -7.94
C GLN A 58 5.99 -11.00 -7.48
N ILE A 59 6.24 -11.12 -6.18
CA ILE A 59 7.44 -11.75 -5.61
C ILE A 59 7.48 -13.24 -5.97
N GLY A 60 8.67 -13.79 -6.21
CA GLY A 60 8.87 -15.17 -6.65
C GLY A 60 8.48 -15.44 -8.11
N ARG A 61 8.25 -14.39 -8.92
CA ARG A 61 8.17 -14.51 -10.39
C ARG A 61 9.52 -14.12 -11.00
N THR A 62 9.88 -14.72 -12.12
CA THR A 62 10.91 -14.16 -13.00
C THR A 62 10.33 -12.90 -13.62
N ILE A 63 10.96 -11.76 -13.37
CA ILE A 63 10.48 -10.45 -13.81
C ILE A 63 11.57 -9.86 -14.68
N ASP A 64 11.25 -9.65 -15.96
CA ASP A 64 12.08 -8.89 -16.87
C ASP A 64 11.69 -7.40 -16.83
N PHE A 65 12.57 -6.55 -17.34
CA PHE A 65 12.32 -5.12 -17.43
C PHE A 65 11.08 -4.81 -18.28
N LYS A 66 10.85 -5.58 -19.35
CA LYS A 66 9.71 -5.43 -20.26
C LYS A 66 8.37 -5.64 -19.54
N TYR A 67 8.30 -6.61 -18.64
CA TYR A 67 7.12 -6.84 -17.80
C TYR A 67 6.87 -5.66 -16.86
N ILE A 68 7.90 -5.15 -16.19
CA ILE A 68 7.78 -4.00 -15.29
C ILE A 68 7.27 -2.80 -16.08
N LEU A 69 7.89 -2.49 -17.22
CA LEU A 69 7.49 -1.39 -18.09
C LEU A 69 6.03 -1.53 -18.54
N LYS A 70 5.61 -2.70 -19.02
CA LYS A 70 4.23 -2.94 -19.44
C LYS A 70 3.23 -2.71 -18.30
N LYS A 71 3.58 -3.10 -17.08
CA LYS A 71 2.74 -2.93 -15.90
C LYS A 71 2.67 -1.47 -15.46
N THR A 72 3.81 -0.78 -15.44
CA THR A 72 3.92 0.65 -15.18
C THR A 72 3.10 1.45 -16.19
N LEU A 73 3.21 1.16 -17.49
CA LEU A 73 2.41 1.81 -18.54
C LEU A 73 0.91 1.60 -18.35
N ARG A 74 0.47 0.43 -17.86
CA ARG A 74 -0.95 0.19 -17.57
C ARG A 74 -1.45 1.08 -16.41
N ILE A 75 -0.63 1.26 -15.38
CA ILE A 75 -0.94 2.18 -14.27
C ILE A 75 -0.98 3.62 -14.78
N PHE A 76 0.02 4.02 -15.58
CA PHE A 76 0.07 5.36 -16.19
C PHE A 76 -1.16 5.67 -17.04
N ARG A 77 -1.70 4.71 -17.80
CA ARG A 77 -2.96 4.94 -18.56
C ARG A 77 -4.12 5.35 -17.66
N ILE A 78 -4.26 4.73 -16.49
CA ILE A 78 -5.31 5.05 -15.53
C ILE A 78 -5.07 6.44 -14.92
N ILE A 79 -3.83 6.74 -14.52
CA ILE A 79 -3.44 8.06 -14.01
C ILE A 79 -3.78 9.14 -15.02
N VAL A 80 -3.35 8.98 -16.28
CA VAL A 80 -3.60 9.95 -17.36
C VAL A 80 -5.10 10.13 -17.59
N PHE A 81 -5.86 9.03 -17.66
CA PHE A 81 -7.31 9.10 -17.86
C PHE A 81 -7.99 9.93 -16.77
N VAL A 82 -7.70 9.65 -15.50
CA VAL A 82 -8.31 10.37 -14.39
C VAL A 82 -7.76 11.80 -14.28
N ALA A 83 -6.46 12.00 -14.52
CA ALA A 83 -5.85 13.32 -14.55
C ALA A 83 -6.51 14.24 -15.57
N ILE A 84 -6.84 13.73 -16.77
CA ILE A 84 -7.58 14.49 -17.79
C ILE A 84 -8.97 14.89 -17.27
N ILE A 85 -9.69 13.99 -16.57
CA ILE A 85 -11.02 14.31 -16.02
C ILE A 85 -10.94 15.48 -15.02
N TYR A 86 -9.99 15.43 -14.09
CA TYR A 86 -9.80 16.52 -13.12
C TYR A 86 -9.31 17.81 -13.79
N TRP A 87 -8.36 17.71 -14.72
CA TRP A 87 -7.84 18.85 -15.45
C TRP A 87 -8.90 19.54 -16.33
N LEU A 88 -9.81 18.78 -16.97
CA LEU A 88 -10.92 19.34 -17.72
C LEU A 88 -11.91 20.11 -16.85
N LYS A 89 -12.07 19.70 -15.58
CA LYS A 89 -12.93 20.38 -14.61
C LYS A 89 -12.29 21.70 -14.15
N ASP A 90 -11.01 21.66 -13.80
CA ASP A 90 -10.32 22.78 -13.18
C ASP A 90 -9.78 23.79 -14.21
N GLY A 91 -9.60 23.35 -15.46
CA GLY A 91 -9.02 24.13 -16.56
C GLY A 91 -7.50 24.27 -16.46
N GLY A 92 -6.86 24.60 -17.58
CA GLY A 92 -5.41 24.82 -17.62
C GLY A 92 -4.82 24.64 -19.02
N ASP A 93 -3.50 24.76 -19.11
CA ASP A 93 -2.74 24.45 -20.33
C ASP A 93 -2.25 22.99 -20.33
N ALA A 94 -1.70 22.52 -21.45
CA ALA A 94 -1.15 21.17 -21.54
C ALA A 94 0.03 20.92 -20.58
N VAL A 95 0.73 21.98 -20.16
CA VAL A 95 1.86 21.89 -19.23
C VAL A 95 1.38 21.53 -17.84
N SER A 96 0.31 22.16 -17.36
CA SER A 96 -0.32 21.88 -16.05
C SER A 96 -0.86 20.45 -15.99
N LEU A 97 -1.48 19.94 -17.07
CA LEU A 97 -1.92 18.55 -17.14
C LEU A 97 -0.76 17.58 -16.89
N VAL A 98 0.35 17.77 -17.60
CA VAL A 98 1.51 16.87 -17.50
C VAL A 98 2.22 17.06 -16.17
N LYS A 99 2.60 18.28 -15.82
CA LYS A 99 3.41 18.59 -14.63
C LYS A 99 2.62 18.36 -13.34
N ASP A 100 1.44 18.94 -13.22
CA ASP A 100 0.76 19.06 -11.93
C ASP A 100 -0.19 17.87 -11.70
N TYR A 101 -1.06 17.57 -12.68
CA TYR A 101 -2.06 16.49 -12.55
C TYR A 101 -1.44 15.09 -12.71
N ILE A 102 -0.40 14.93 -13.53
CA ILE A 102 0.26 13.63 -13.72
C ILE A 102 1.50 13.51 -12.82
N PHE A 103 2.54 14.32 -13.04
CA PHE A 103 3.83 14.11 -12.36
C PHE A 103 3.80 14.46 -10.86
N LEU A 104 3.41 15.68 -10.48
CA LEU A 104 3.41 16.10 -9.07
C LEU A 104 2.40 15.32 -8.23
N SER A 105 1.28 14.90 -8.82
CA SER A 105 0.28 14.06 -8.15
C SER A 105 0.83 12.68 -7.74
N LEU A 106 1.77 12.11 -8.50
CA LEU A 106 2.50 10.89 -8.11
C LEU A 106 3.41 11.10 -6.89
N PHE A 107 3.78 12.34 -6.60
CA PHE A 107 4.58 12.74 -5.44
C PHE A 107 3.75 13.48 -4.40
N GLN A 108 2.42 13.29 -4.38
CA GLN A 108 1.52 13.90 -3.41
C GLN A 108 1.51 15.44 -3.42
N LYS A 109 2.07 16.08 -4.46
CA LYS A 109 2.24 17.54 -4.56
C LYS A 109 1.29 18.19 -5.58
N GLY A 110 0.56 17.39 -6.35
CA GLY A 110 -0.39 17.88 -7.36
C GLY A 110 -1.84 17.89 -6.89
N PRO A 111 -2.77 18.43 -7.71
CA PRO A 111 -4.20 18.52 -7.39
C PRO A 111 -4.84 17.16 -7.08
N VAL A 112 -4.30 16.10 -7.69
CA VAL A 112 -4.76 14.71 -7.53
C VAL A 112 -3.77 13.95 -6.63
N GLY A 113 -3.32 14.59 -5.55
CA GLY A 113 -2.25 14.10 -4.68
C GLY A 113 -2.49 12.73 -4.04
N HIS A 114 -3.73 12.24 -4.04
CA HIS A 114 -4.07 10.87 -3.65
C HIS A 114 -3.47 9.79 -4.57
N PHE A 115 -2.89 10.15 -5.73
CA PHE A 115 -2.18 9.23 -6.61
C PHE A 115 -0.79 8.81 -6.13
N TRP A 116 -0.33 9.31 -4.99
CA TRP A 116 0.94 8.93 -4.38
C TRP A 116 1.13 7.40 -4.29
N PHE A 117 0.06 6.62 -4.03
CA PHE A 117 0.16 5.16 -3.90
C PHE A 117 0.46 4.48 -5.25
N PHE A 118 0.04 5.06 -6.37
CA PHE A 118 0.44 4.59 -7.70
C PHE A 118 1.93 4.82 -7.95
N GLY A 119 2.48 5.95 -7.49
CA GLY A 119 3.93 6.19 -7.52
C GLY A 119 4.68 5.16 -6.67
N ALA A 120 4.23 4.93 -5.44
CA ALA A 120 4.83 3.98 -4.52
C ALA A 120 4.81 2.54 -5.06
N ILE A 121 3.71 2.09 -5.69
CA ILE A 121 3.66 0.73 -6.24
C ILE A 121 4.53 0.55 -7.48
N ILE A 122 4.71 1.60 -8.29
CA ILE A 122 5.67 1.58 -9.40
C ILE A 122 7.09 1.36 -8.86
N ILE A 123 7.46 2.05 -7.77
CA ILE A 123 8.74 1.84 -7.08
C ILE A 123 8.85 0.40 -6.56
N CYS A 124 7.80 -0.15 -5.92
CA CYS A 124 7.80 -1.54 -5.45
C CYS A 124 8.00 -2.56 -6.59
N TYR A 125 7.36 -2.32 -7.75
CA TYR A 125 7.54 -3.17 -8.93
C TYR A 125 8.95 -3.08 -9.48
N ALA A 126 9.53 -1.87 -9.54
CA ALA A 126 10.92 -1.67 -9.94
C ALA A 126 11.90 -2.35 -8.96
N ALA A 127 11.60 -2.36 -7.65
CA ALA A 127 12.40 -3.03 -6.64
C ALA A 127 12.24 -4.56 -6.61
N THR A 128 11.26 -5.12 -7.35
CA THR A 128 10.97 -6.56 -7.22
C THR A 128 12.11 -7.48 -7.67
N PRO A 129 12.87 -7.21 -8.75
CA PRO A 129 14.03 -8.02 -9.10
C PRO A 129 15.06 -8.12 -7.96
N PHE A 130 15.32 -7.00 -7.28
CA PHE A 130 16.20 -6.95 -6.11
C PHE A 130 15.68 -7.84 -4.98
N PHE A 131 14.42 -7.67 -4.58
CA PHE A 131 13.82 -8.50 -3.52
C PHE A 131 13.76 -9.98 -3.92
N ASN A 132 13.45 -10.30 -5.17
CA ASN A 132 13.46 -11.68 -5.65
C ASN A 132 14.83 -12.35 -5.53
N ASN A 133 15.93 -11.61 -5.72
CA ASN A 133 17.27 -12.18 -5.59
C ASN A 133 17.63 -12.50 -4.14
N ILE A 134 17.15 -11.68 -3.19
CA ILE A 134 17.39 -11.89 -1.76
C ILE A 134 16.44 -12.96 -1.20
N MET A 135 15.14 -12.81 -1.43
CA MET A 135 14.06 -13.66 -0.88
C MET A 135 14.01 -15.07 -1.48
N LYS A 136 14.86 -15.39 -2.46
CA LYS A 136 15.09 -16.78 -2.91
C LYS A 136 16.03 -17.54 -1.98
N LYS A 137 16.82 -16.84 -1.17
CA LYS A 137 17.72 -17.46 -0.20
C LYS A 137 16.92 -17.94 1.02
N PRO A 138 17.30 -19.06 1.66
CA PRO A 138 16.56 -19.62 2.81
C PRO A 138 16.34 -18.66 3.98
N TRP A 139 17.23 -17.68 4.17
CA TRP A 139 17.17 -16.67 5.23
C TRP A 139 16.77 -15.28 4.71
N GLY A 140 16.63 -15.13 3.40
CA GLY A 140 16.54 -13.82 2.75
C GLY A 140 15.21 -13.13 2.99
N THR A 141 14.12 -13.90 3.05
CA THR A 141 12.78 -13.36 3.28
C THR A 141 12.64 -12.81 4.69
N GLU A 142 13.03 -13.59 5.69
CA GLU A 142 13.00 -13.23 7.12
C GLU A 142 13.89 -12.02 7.37
N LEU A 143 15.10 -12.01 6.80
CA LEU A 143 16.02 -10.88 6.92
C LEU A 143 15.42 -9.59 6.33
N CYS A 144 14.84 -9.66 5.11
CA CYS A 144 14.17 -8.50 4.51
C CYS A 144 13.05 -7.97 5.41
N LEU A 145 12.22 -8.86 5.97
CA LEU A 145 11.13 -8.47 6.86
C LEU A 145 11.63 -7.86 8.16
N ILE A 146 12.66 -8.43 8.79
CA ILE A 146 13.25 -7.89 10.03
C ILE A 146 13.81 -6.50 9.78
N ILE A 147 14.61 -6.31 8.72
CA ILE A 147 15.19 -5.00 8.40
C ILE A 147 14.09 -3.97 8.13
N LEU A 148 13.10 -4.31 7.31
CA LEU A 148 12.00 -3.39 6.98
C LEU A 148 11.11 -3.10 8.20
N PHE A 149 10.90 -4.09 9.08
CA PHE A 149 10.19 -3.90 10.34
C PHE A 149 10.94 -2.99 11.30
N LEU A 150 12.27 -3.13 11.42
CA LEU A 150 13.09 -2.23 12.23
C LEU A 150 13.06 -0.80 11.70
N LEU A 151 13.14 -0.61 10.37
CA LEU A 151 13.01 0.71 9.75
C LEU A 151 11.63 1.32 10.00
N MET A 152 10.56 0.52 9.86
CA MET A 152 9.19 0.95 10.15
C MET A 152 9.01 1.31 11.63
N SER A 153 9.59 0.52 12.55
CA SER A 153 9.55 0.77 14.00
C SER A 153 10.36 2.01 14.37
N PHE A 154 11.49 2.24 13.72
CA PHE A 154 12.25 3.47 13.90
C PHE A 154 11.44 4.68 13.43
N ALA A 155 10.86 4.61 12.23
CA ALA A 155 9.99 5.66 11.70
C ALA A 155 8.79 5.91 12.64
N PHE A 156 8.21 4.86 13.24
CA PHE A 156 7.16 4.99 14.25
C PHE A 156 7.61 5.83 15.43
N VAL A 157 8.74 5.47 16.06
CA VAL A 157 9.26 6.15 17.24
C VAL A 157 9.61 7.60 16.92
N ALA A 158 10.20 7.86 15.75
CA ALA A 158 10.47 9.20 15.28
C ALA A 158 9.18 10.01 15.05
N ASN A 159 8.13 9.37 14.53
CA ASN A 159 6.83 9.98 14.32
C ASN A 159 6.14 10.32 15.66
N VAL A 160 6.27 9.46 16.67
CA VAL A 160 5.76 9.72 18.03
C VAL A 160 6.38 10.96 18.66
N LYS A 161 7.66 11.21 18.41
CA LYS A 161 8.39 12.34 19.01
C LYS A 161 8.17 13.64 18.24
N ASP A 162 8.39 13.61 16.92
CA ASP A 162 8.59 14.82 16.11
C ASP A 162 7.73 14.86 14.84
N ASN A 163 6.70 14.00 14.75
CA ASN A 163 5.88 13.84 13.54
C ASN A 163 6.73 13.60 12.26
N PHE A 164 7.85 12.88 12.40
CA PHE A 164 8.87 12.70 11.35
C PHE A 164 8.31 12.47 9.93
N GLU A 165 7.29 11.61 9.80
CA GLU A 165 6.75 11.26 8.49
C GLU A 165 6.00 12.42 7.81
N SER A 166 5.56 13.46 8.53
CA SER A 166 4.96 14.66 7.92
C SER A 166 5.92 15.37 6.96
N ASN A 167 7.23 15.25 7.19
CA ASN A 167 8.28 15.81 6.35
C ASN A 167 8.66 14.90 5.17
N VAL A 168 8.09 13.69 5.11
CA VAL A 168 8.36 12.72 4.06
C VAL A 168 7.13 12.52 3.19
N ILE A 169 7.30 12.80 1.89
CA ILE A 169 6.29 12.56 0.85
C ILE A 169 5.82 11.10 0.95
N GLN A 170 4.50 10.87 1.00
CA GLN A 170 3.93 9.53 1.21
C GLN A 170 4.45 8.50 0.20
N THR A 171 4.62 8.89 -1.07
CA THR A 171 5.22 8.05 -2.12
C THR A 171 6.56 7.42 -1.71
N PHE A 172 7.37 8.16 -0.94
CA PHE A 172 8.73 7.78 -0.55
C PHE A 172 8.86 7.23 0.88
N ARG A 173 7.75 7.00 1.58
CA ARG A 173 7.74 6.27 2.86
C ARG A 173 7.94 4.76 2.64
N LEU A 174 9.03 4.42 1.93
CA LEU A 174 9.27 3.10 1.34
C LEU A 174 9.40 2.01 2.40
N TRP A 175 9.80 2.32 3.62
CA TRP A 175 9.83 1.36 4.73
C TRP A 175 8.46 0.71 4.96
N ASN A 176 7.37 1.48 4.88
CA ASN A 176 6.01 0.96 4.99
C ASN A 176 5.65 0.11 3.77
N TRP A 177 5.80 0.68 2.58
CA TRP A 177 5.29 0.05 1.35
C TRP A 177 6.06 -1.22 0.99
N LEU A 178 7.39 -1.19 1.12
CA LEU A 178 8.23 -2.36 0.89
C LEU A 178 8.02 -3.42 1.97
N PHE A 179 7.79 -3.04 3.24
CA PHE A 179 7.45 -4.01 4.29
C PHE A 179 6.20 -4.80 3.90
N TYR A 180 5.08 -4.11 3.63
CA TYR A 180 3.83 -4.78 3.25
C TYR A 180 3.95 -5.57 1.95
N TYR A 181 4.72 -5.06 0.99
CA TYR A 181 4.98 -5.75 -0.27
C TYR A 181 5.78 -7.05 -0.06
N CYS A 182 6.87 -7.01 0.70
CA CYS A 182 7.67 -8.19 1.06
C CYS A 182 6.89 -9.20 1.91
N LEU A 183 6.05 -8.71 2.83
CA LEU A 183 5.13 -9.53 3.62
C LEU A 183 4.18 -10.33 2.70
N GLY A 184 3.70 -9.72 1.62
CA GLY A 184 2.95 -10.44 0.58
C GLY A 184 3.74 -11.59 -0.04
N GLY A 185 5.02 -11.36 -0.33
CA GLY A 185 5.93 -12.40 -0.82
C GLY A 185 6.14 -13.54 0.17
N TYR A 186 6.31 -13.22 1.46
CA TYR A 186 6.40 -14.21 2.54
C TYR A 186 5.13 -15.06 2.66
N ILE A 187 3.95 -14.43 2.64
CA ILE A 187 2.65 -15.14 2.69
C ILE A 187 2.53 -16.11 1.51
N ARG A 188 3.03 -15.75 0.33
CA ARG A 188 3.05 -16.64 -0.82
C ARG A 188 3.95 -17.86 -0.62
N GLN A 189 5.18 -17.64 -0.16
CA GLN A 189 6.16 -18.70 0.07
C GLN A 189 5.66 -19.71 1.12
N ASN A 190 4.99 -19.21 2.16
CA ASN A 190 4.52 -20.00 3.29
C ASN A 190 3.01 -20.30 3.24
N SER A 191 2.38 -20.17 2.07
CA SER A 191 0.92 -20.25 1.94
C SER A 191 0.31 -21.57 2.42
N GLU A 192 0.99 -22.71 2.20
CA GLU A 192 0.52 -24.01 2.68
C GLU A 192 0.63 -24.16 4.21
N GLN A 193 1.71 -23.68 4.81
CA GLN A 193 1.90 -23.67 6.27
C GLN A 193 0.88 -22.77 6.95
N ILE A 194 0.64 -21.58 6.37
CA ILE A 194 -0.37 -20.63 6.85
C ILE A 194 -1.77 -21.26 6.75
N LYS A 195 -2.10 -21.89 5.61
CA LYS A 195 -3.38 -22.60 5.45
C LYS A 195 -3.53 -23.73 6.47
N ALA A 196 -2.47 -24.50 6.73
CA ALA A 196 -2.46 -25.55 7.73
C ALA A 196 -2.76 -24.97 9.11
N PHE A 197 -2.01 -23.95 9.55
CA PHE A 197 -2.24 -23.24 10.82
C PHE A 197 -3.70 -22.80 11.01
N PHE A 198 -4.32 -22.22 9.97
CA PHE A 198 -5.73 -21.81 10.04
C PHE A 198 -6.74 -22.97 10.01
N LYS A 199 -6.34 -24.16 9.51
CA LYS A 199 -7.16 -25.37 9.54
C LYS A 199 -7.08 -26.10 10.87
N THR A 200 -5.90 -26.16 11.51
CA THR A 200 -5.68 -26.97 12.73
C THR A 200 -6.28 -26.34 13.99
N ASP A 201 -6.43 -25.01 14.06
CA ASP A 201 -6.79 -24.34 15.31
C ASP A 201 -8.21 -23.74 15.32
N TYR A 202 -9.20 -24.55 15.71
CA TYR A 202 -10.59 -24.09 15.90
C TYR A 202 -10.73 -23.06 17.04
N LYS A 203 -9.83 -23.09 18.05
CA LYS A 203 -9.84 -22.16 19.20
C LYS A 203 -9.30 -20.77 18.89
N TRP A 204 -8.34 -20.64 17.98
CA TRP A 204 -7.78 -19.33 17.60
C TRP A 204 -8.62 -18.55 16.59
N LYS A 205 -9.61 -19.18 15.96
CA LYS A 205 -10.53 -18.55 14.98
C LYS A 205 -11.21 -17.27 15.49
N THR A 206 -11.37 -17.11 16.79
CA THR A 206 -12.08 -15.98 17.42
C THR A 206 -11.14 -14.85 17.87
N ILE A 207 -9.87 -15.16 18.21
CA ILE A 207 -8.94 -14.21 18.87
C ILE A 207 -7.79 -13.80 17.94
N SER A 208 -7.28 -14.70 17.09
CA SER A 208 -6.11 -14.40 16.25
C SER A 208 -6.44 -13.50 15.05
N ARG A 209 -7.69 -13.49 14.57
CA ARG A 209 -8.10 -12.66 13.43
C ARG A 209 -7.95 -11.17 13.72
N PRO A 210 -8.48 -10.61 14.82
CA PRO A 210 -8.29 -9.20 15.13
C PRO A 210 -6.85 -8.87 15.53
N ILE A 211 -6.11 -9.76 16.21
CA ILE A 211 -4.71 -9.48 16.62
C ILE A 211 -3.75 -9.53 15.43
N LEU A 212 -3.90 -10.51 14.52
CA LEU A 212 -3.13 -10.57 13.29
C LEU A 212 -3.54 -9.44 12.35
N PHE A 213 -4.80 -9.00 12.35
CA PHE A 213 -5.19 -7.73 11.73
C PHE A 213 -4.39 -6.61 12.41
N ILE A 214 -4.51 -6.36 13.71
CA ILE A 214 -3.85 -5.27 14.45
C ILE A 214 -2.33 -5.22 14.22
N LEU A 215 -1.67 -6.38 14.16
CA LEU A 215 -0.24 -6.53 13.87
C LEU A 215 0.13 -6.35 12.38
N LEU A 216 -0.79 -6.62 11.44
CA LEU A 216 -0.56 -6.46 10.00
C LEU A 216 -1.12 -5.16 9.40
N GLY A 217 -1.74 -4.26 10.18
CA GLY A 217 -2.16 -2.96 9.62
C GLY A 217 -2.90 -1.97 10.53
N GLY A 218 -3.06 -2.22 11.83
CA GLY A 218 -4.03 -1.47 12.65
C GLY A 218 -3.44 -0.50 13.65
N GLY A 219 -2.46 -0.94 14.43
CA GLY A 219 -1.96 -0.14 15.56
C GLY A 219 -1.24 1.15 15.14
N HIS A 220 -0.78 1.21 13.89
CA HIS A 220 0.09 2.28 13.41
C HIS A 220 -0.66 3.51 12.87
N PHE A 221 -1.91 3.35 12.43
CA PHE A 221 -2.72 4.45 11.88
C PHE A 221 -3.66 5.10 12.91
N ILE A 222 -3.96 4.43 14.03
CA ILE A 222 -5.06 4.81 14.92
C ILE A 222 -4.72 6.00 15.85
N ARG A 223 -3.44 6.43 15.94
CA ARG A 223 -3.05 7.52 16.87
C ARG A 223 -2.65 8.85 16.24
N TYR A 224 -2.53 8.96 14.91
CA TYR A 224 -1.86 10.11 14.28
C TYR A 224 -2.68 10.92 13.25
N SER A 225 -3.99 10.70 13.16
CA SER A 225 -4.90 11.63 12.45
C SER A 225 -5.45 12.74 13.36
N PHE A 226 -5.00 12.80 14.61
CA PHE A 226 -5.25 13.96 15.48
C PHE A 226 -4.09 14.93 15.35
N ARG A 227 -4.38 16.10 14.77
CA ARG A 227 -3.47 17.23 14.49
C ARG A 227 -2.82 17.18 13.10
N ILE A 228 -3.68 17.36 12.09
CA ILE A 228 -3.43 18.43 11.11
C ILE A 228 -3.93 19.73 11.75
#